data_AF-A0A411I641-F1
#
_entry.id   AF-A0A411I641-F1
#
_cell.length_a   1.000
_cell.length_b   1.000
_cell.length_c   1.000
_cell.angle_alpha   90.00
_cell.angle_beta   90.00
_cell.angle_gamma   90.00
#
_symmetry.space_group_name_H-M   'P 1'
#
loop_
_entity.id
_entity.type
_entity.pdbx_description
1 polymer ?
#
loop_
_entity_poly.entity_id
_entity_poly.type
_entity_poly.pdbx_seq_one_letter_code
_entity_poly.pdbx_strand_id
1 'polypeptide(L)'
;PEVYVLIAPAFGLVSMASQMLASMKLVFSLKGMSCAMKSIGFVGSLVWAHHMFTVGMDSDSRGYFSVATMVIAIPTGMKVFSWMMTLFNSNYSK
;
A
#
# COMPACT_ATOMS: atom_id res chain seq x y z
N PRO A 1 -7.31 11.84 3.69
CA PRO A 1 -7.57 10.51 4.31
C PRO A 1 -8.58 9.64 3.54
N GLU A 2 -9.62 10.24 2.95
CA GLU A 2 -10.70 9.52 2.24
C GLU A 2 -10.19 8.56 1.14
N VAL A 3 -9.23 8.99 0.32
CA VAL A 3 -8.65 8.16 -0.75
C VAL A 3 -8.07 6.83 -0.25
N TYR A 4 -7.54 6.80 0.99
CA TYR A 4 -7.00 5.58 1.59
C TYR A 4 -8.10 4.66 2.15
N VAL A 5 -9.23 5.22 2.57
CA VAL A 5 -10.42 4.45 2.95
C VAL A 5 -11.02 3.77 1.72
N LEU A 6 -11.07 4.48 0.59
CA LEU A 6 -11.61 3.95 -0.67
C LEU A 6 -10.74 2.84 -1.27
N ILE A 7 -9.41 2.95 -1.19
CA ILE A 7 -8.51 1.93 -1.76
C ILE A 7 -8.35 0.68 -0.87
N ALA A 8 -8.60 0.79 0.43
CA ALA A 8 -8.48 -0.33 1.37
C ALA A 8 -9.28 -1.59 0.99
N PRO A 9 -10.59 -1.51 0.65
CA PRO A 9 -11.35 -2.67 0.20
C PRO A 9 -10.85 -3.22 -1.14
N ALA A 10 -10.46 -2.35 -2.08
CA ALA A 10 -9.90 -2.77 -3.36
C ALA A 10 -8.64 -3.61 -3.18
N PHE A 11 -7.76 -3.24 -2.24
CA PHE A 11 -6.61 -4.06 -1.91
C PHE A 11 -6.97 -5.42 -1.31
N GLY A 12 -8.08 -5.52 -0.56
CA GLY A 12 -8.60 -6.79 -0.08
C GLY A 12 -9.02 -7.69 -1.25
N LEU A 13 -9.77 -7.14 -2.20
CA LEU A 13 -10.22 -7.86 -3.40
C LEU A 13 -9.05 -8.36 -4.26
N VAL A 14 -8.02 -7.53 -4.49
CA VAL A 14 -6.83 -7.96 -5.23
C VAL A 14 -6.10 -9.11 -4.51
N SER A 15 -6.03 -9.05 -3.17
CA SER A 15 -5.42 -10.11 -2.37
C SER A 15 -6.18 -11.44 -2.51
N MET A 16 -7.51 -11.40 -2.42
CA MET A 16 -8.37 -12.58 -2.63
C MET A 16 -8.27 -13.11 -4.06
N ALA A 17 -8.31 -12.23 -5.06
CA ALA A 17 -8.16 -12.62 -6.46
C ALA A 17 -6.80 -13.28 -6.73
N SER A 18 -5.71 -12.72 -6.22
CA SER A 18 -4.36 -13.29 -6.37
C SER A 18 -4.23 -14.67 -5.70
N GLN A 19 -4.85 -14.85 -4.53
CA GLN A 19 -4.90 -16.11 -3.80
C GLN A 19 -5.67 -17.18 -4.58
N MET A 20 -6.84 -16.82 -5.11
CA MET A 20 -7.68 -17.71 -5.91
C MET A 20 -6.97 -18.13 -7.20
N LEU A 21 -6.37 -17.17 -7.91
CA LEU A 21 -5.68 -17.44 -9.17
C LEU A 21 -4.44 -18.33 -8.97
N ALA A 22 -3.72 -18.15 -7.85
CA ALA A 22 -2.56 -18.95 -7.51
C ALA A 22 -2.88 -20.32 -6.87
N SER A 23 -4.16 -20.61 -6.60
CA SER A 23 -4.60 -21.80 -5.84
C SER A 23 -3.88 -21.98 -4.48
N MET A 24 -3.47 -20.88 -3.85
CA MET A 24 -2.75 -20.91 -2.57
C MET A 24 -3.70 -20.73 -1.39
N LYS A 25 -3.39 -21.37 -0.25
CA LYS A 25 -4.16 -21.16 0.99
C LYS A 25 -3.98 -19.78 1.59
N LEU A 26 -2.86 -19.09 1.33
CA LEU A 26 -2.53 -17.77 1.87
C LEU A 26 -1.73 -16.98 0.84
N VAL A 27 -1.88 -15.66 0.86
CA VAL A 27 -1.04 -14.73 0.08
C VAL A 27 0.36 -14.68 0.70
N PHE A 28 1.39 -14.51 -0.13
CA PHE A 28 2.78 -14.43 0.29
C PHE A 28 3.00 -13.31 1.32
N SER A 29 3.58 -13.66 2.49
CA SER A 29 3.86 -12.73 3.59
C SER A 29 2.62 -12.02 4.18
N LEU A 30 1.71 -12.78 4.80
CA LEU A 30 0.54 -12.24 5.50
C LEU A 30 0.91 -11.18 6.57
N LYS A 31 1.98 -11.43 7.34
CA LYS A 31 2.48 -10.47 8.35
C LYS A 31 2.92 -9.15 7.70
N GLY A 32 3.62 -9.22 6.57
CA GLY A 32 4.04 -8.04 5.79
C GLY A 32 2.84 -7.25 5.25
N MET A 33 1.83 -7.94 4.70
CA MET A 33 0.63 -7.30 4.17
C MET A 33 -0.21 -6.59 5.25
N SER A 34 -0.35 -7.21 6.43
CA SER A 34 -1.08 -6.59 7.55
C SER A 34 -0.35 -5.36 8.10
N CYS A 35 0.99 -5.42 8.18
CA CYS A 35 1.81 -4.27 8.55
C CYS A 35 1.70 -3.14 7.52
N ALA A 36 1.75 -3.47 6.23
CA ALA A 36 1.59 -2.50 5.15
C ALA A 36 0.22 -1.79 5.20
N MET A 37 -0.87 -2.51 5.48
CA MET A 37 -2.20 -1.90 5.62
C MET A 37 -2.29 -0.91 6.78
N LYS A 38 -1.74 -1.28 7.95
CA LYS A 38 -1.69 -0.39 9.11
C LYS A 38 -0.84 0.86 8.83
N SER A 39 0.31 0.66 8.17
CA SER A 39 1.22 1.75 7.79
C SER A 39 0.58 2.72 6.79
N ILE A 40 -0.06 2.23 5.73
CA ILE A 40 -0.78 3.07 4.75
C ILE A 40 -1.88 3.88 5.44
N GLY A 41 -2.66 3.26 6.31
CA GLY A 41 -3.72 3.96 7.05
C GLY A 41 -3.18 5.06 7.96
N PHE A 42 -2.12 4.77 8.72
CA PHE A 42 -1.51 5.75 9.63
C PHE A 42 -0.85 6.91 8.87
N VAL A 43 0.10 6.62 7.97
CA VAL A 43 0.83 7.64 7.22
C VAL A 43 -0.12 8.42 6.29
N GLY A 44 -1.13 7.75 5.73
CA GLY A 44 -2.14 8.39 4.88
C GLY A 44 -2.96 9.50 5.57
N SER A 45 -3.03 9.51 6.91
CA SER A 45 -3.64 10.59 7.68
C SER A 45 -2.73 11.82 7.83
N LEU A 46 -1.41 11.63 7.70
CA LEU A 46 -0.39 12.66 7.92
C LEU A 46 -0.02 13.45 6.66
N VAL A 47 -0.46 13.02 5.47
CA VAL A 47 0.04 13.58 4.20
C VAL A 47 -0.88 14.58 3.52
N TRP A 48 -2.02 14.96 4.08
CA TRP A 48 -3.08 15.71 3.36
C TRP A 48 -2.60 16.96 2.60
N ALA A 49 -1.63 17.70 3.16
CA ALA A 49 -1.18 18.97 2.62
C ALA A 49 -0.40 18.86 1.29
N HIS A 50 -0.07 17.64 0.83
CA HIS A 50 0.49 17.47 -0.52
C HIS A 50 -0.47 17.94 -1.64
N HIS A 51 -1.78 18.02 -1.37
CA HIS A 51 -2.75 18.63 -2.30
C HIS A 51 -2.71 20.16 -2.30
N MET A 52 -1.98 20.78 -1.37
CA MET A 52 -1.96 22.23 -1.14
C MET A 52 -0.59 22.86 -1.47
N PHE A 53 0.29 22.20 -2.25
CA PHE A 53 1.66 22.69 -2.46
C PHE A 53 1.77 24.09 -3.07
N THR A 54 0.75 24.57 -3.77
CA THR A 54 0.75 25.87 -4.46
C THR A 54 0.06 27.00 -3.67
N VAL A 55 -0.45 26.74 -2.46
CA VAL A 55 -1.17 27.76 -1.67
C VAL A 55 -0.25 28.75 -0.94
N GLY A 56 1.06 28.71 -1.17
CA GLY A 56 2.06 29.54 -0.50
C GLY A 56 2.65 28.94 0.77
N MET A 57 2.70 27.60 0.87
CA MET A 57 3.32 26.88 1.99
C MET A 57 4.85 27.06 2.02
N ASP A 58 5.44 27.19 3.22
CA ASP A 58 6.88 27.36 3.43
C ASP A 58 7.72 26.18 2.89
N SER A 59 9.03 26.37 2.71
CA SER A 59 9.92 25.35 2.14
C SER A 59 9.96 24.06 2.96
N ASP A 60 9.92 24.19 4.28
CA ASP A 60 10.19 23.08 5.20
C ASP A 60 8.96 22.18 5.28
N SER A 61 7.78 22.79 5.36
CA SER A 61 6.50 22.09 5.24
C SER A 61 6.38 21.38 3.88
N ARG A 62 6.75 22.03 2.77
CA ARG A 62 6.75 21.37 1.44
C ARG A 62 7.73 20.19 1.38
N GLY A 63 8.92 20.35 1.95
CA GLY A 63 9.91 19.27 2.06
C GLY A 63 9.35 18.09 2.86
N TYR A 64 8.79 18.36 4.04
CA TYR A 64 8.16 17.35 4.90
C TYR A 64 7.06 16.59 4.16
N PHE A 65 6.05 17.28 3.63
CA PHE A 65 4.91 16.61 2.99
C PHE A 65 5.30 15.90 1.68
N SER A 66 6.33 16.37 0.97
CA SER A 66 6.87 15.65 -0.20
C SER A 66 7.50 14.32 0.23
N VAL A 67 8.37 14.35 1.23
CA VAL A 67 9.03 13.13 1.74
C VAL A 67 8.02 12.18 2.37
N ALA A 68 7.13 12.68 3.21
CA ALA A 68 6.10 11.88 3.88
C ALA A 68 5.18 11.16 2.87
N THR A 69 4.83 11.83 1.76
CA THR A 69 4.03 11.19 0.69
C THR A 69 4.82 10.11 -0.04
N MET A 70 6.11 10.33 -0.30
CA MET A 70 6.97 9.30 -0.92
C MET A 70 7.13 8.06 -0.04
N VAL A 71 7.14 8.19 1.29
CA VAL A 71 7.23 7.05 2.22
C VAL A 71 6.09 6.05 2.04
N ILE A 72 4.90 6.49 1.60
CA ILE A 72 3.74 5.61 1.33
C ILE A 72 4.03 4.62 0.19
N ALA A 73 4.99 4.93 -0.69
CA ALA A 73 5.43 4.02 -1.76
C ALA A 73 6.01 2.71 -1.21
N ILE A 74 6.58 2.70 0.00
CA ILE A 74 7.19 1.51 0.60
C ILE A 74 6.14 0.44 0.94
N PRO A 75 5.13 0.70 1.82
CA PRO A 75 4.14 -0.32 2.14
C PRO A 75 3.23 -0.66 0.95
N THR A 76 2.98 0.27 0.02
CA THR A 76 2.25 -0.05 -1.21
C THR A 76 3.05 -0.98 -2.12
N GLY A 77 4.34 -0.71 -2.32
CA GLY A 77 5.26 -1.60 -3.04
C GLY A 77 5.32 -3.00 -2.44
N MET A 78 5.42 -3.11 -1.11
CA MET A 78 5.40 -4.40 -0.41
C MET A 78 4.17 -5.25 -0.76
N LYS A 79 2.99 -4.63 -0.92
CA LYS A 79 1.76 -5.34 -1.31
C LYS A 79 1.81 -5.82 -2.76
N VAL A 80 2.28 -4.96 -3.68
CA VAL A 80 2.43 -5.33 -5.10
C VAL A 80 3.40 -6.49 -5.25
N PHE A 81 4.56 -6.44 -4.60
CA PHE A 81 5.52 -7.54 -4.60
C PHE A 81 4.94 -8.81 -3.97
N SER A 82 4.17 -8.70 -2.88
CA SER A 82 3.49 -9.84 -2.27
C SER A 82 2.50 -10.53 -3.22
N TRP A 83 1.68 -9.77 -3.97
CA TRP A 83 0.78 -10.34 -4.98
C TRP A 83 1.55 -11.01 -6.12
N MET A 84 2.61 -10.37 -6.62
CA MET A 84 3.46 -10.98 -7.65
C MET A 84 4.06 -12.30 -7.17
N MET A 85 4.65 -12.33 -5.97
CA MET A 85 5.23 -13.55 -5.40
C MET A 85 4.19 -14.64 -5.14
N THR A 86 2.96 -14.28 -4.84
CA THR A 86 1.84 -15.23 -4.69
C THR A 86 1.52 -15.91 -6.02
N LEU A 87 1.47 -15.12 -7.10
CA LEU A 87 1.22 -15.64 -8.44
C LEU A 87 2.42 -16.44 -8.99
N PHE A 88 3.66 -16.01 -8.73
CA PHE A 88 4.86 -16.75 -9.15
C PHE A 88 5.00 -18.11 -8.46
N ASN A 89 4.62 -18.21 -7.17
CA ASN A 89 4.71 -19.48 -6.42
C ASN A 89 3.64 -20.51 -6.79
N SER A 90 2.59 -20.15 -7.56
CA SER A 90 1.50 -21.07 -7.90
C SER A 90 1.97 -22.32 -8.65
N ASN A 91 3.10 -22.23 -9.37
CA ASN A 91 3.63 -23.32 -10.19
C ASN A 91 4.55 -24.29 -9.41
N TYR A 92 4.98 -23.95 -8.19
CA TYR A 92 5.88 -24.77 -7.38
C TYR A 92 5.16 -25.63 -6.32
N SER A 93 3.85 -25.43 -6.12
CA SER A 93 3.02 -26.13 -5.13
C SER A 93 2.00 -27.07 -5.78
N LYS A 94 2.36 -27.72 -6.88
CA LYS A 94 1.65 -28.91 -7.40
C LYS A 94 2.32 -30.18 -6.91
#